data_AF-A0A083ZXY5-F1
#
_entry.id   AF-A0A083ZXY5-F1
#
_cell.length_a   1.000
_cell.length_b   1.000
_cell.length_c   1.000
_cell.angle_alpha   90.00
_cell.angle_beta   90.00
_cell.angle_gamma   90.00
#
_symmetry.space_group_name_H-M   'P 1'
#
loop_
_entity.id
_entity.type
_entity.pdbx_description
1 polymer ?
#
loop_
_entity_poly.entity_id
_entity_poly.type
_entity_poly.pdbx_seq_one_letter_code
_entity_poly.pdbx_strand_id
1 'polypeptide(L)'
;MQALQQRQRWMSVLAHSQPAQLRSHWQALNLSPSYHCLRAPEIGLAQLQGRMGATGRRFVLGDMTVTRSVVQLENGGQGYSYINGRDKTHAELCALIDALLQQPGSYELLQQQLIEPLAALQQEQRQLRARSVAASRVDFFTLVRGD
;
A
#
# COMPACT_ATOMS: atom_id res chain seq x y z
N MET A 1 -15.21 -13.10 -5.63
CA MET A 1 -13.78 -12.88 -5.98
C MET A 1 -13.47 -11.42 -6.29
N GLN A 2 -14.25 -10.72 -7.12
CA GLN A 2 -13.99 -9.31 -7.50
C GLN A 2 -13.93 -8.34 -6.31
N ALA A 3 -14.88 -8.39 -5.37
CA ALA A 3 -14.87 -7.53 -4.17
C ALA A 3 -13.61 -7.72 -3.31
N LEU A 4 -13.10 -8.97 -3.21
CA LEU A 4 -11.86 -9.26 -2.49
C LEU A 4 -10.64 -8.67 -3.20
N GLN A 5 -10.57 -8.80 -4.53
CA GLN A 5 -9.48 -8.23 -5.33
C GLN A 5 -9.48 -6.70 -5.27
N GLN A 6 -10.65 -6.08 -5.24
CA GLN A 6 -10.81 -4.64 -5.11
C GLN A 6 -10.29 -4.14 -3.76
N ARG A 7 -10.65 -4.84 -2.67
CA ARG A 7 -10.12 -4.53 -1.34
C ARG A 7 -8.61 -4.71 -1.26
N GLN A 8 -8.10 -5.83 -1.79
CA GLN A 8 -6.66 -6.08 -1.86
C GLN A 8 -5.91 -4.98 -2.62
N ARG A 9 -6.49 -4.45 -3.71
CA ARG A 9 -5.90 -3.36 -4.48
C ARG A 9 -5.75 -2.10 -3.65
N TRP A 10 -6.81 -1.59 -3.02
CA TRP A 10 -6.70 -0.34 -2.26
C TRP A 10 -5.82 -0.52 -1.02
N MET A 11 -5.87 -1.67 -0.35
CA MET A 11 -5.00 -1.95 0.80
C MET A 11 -3.51 -1.93 0.39
N SER A 12 -3.20 -2.48 -0.79
CA SER A 12 -1.85 -2.42 -1.35
C SER A 12 -1.42 -0.98 -1.66
N VAL A 13 -2.30 -0.17 -2.28
CA VAL A 13 -2.03 1.24 -2.56
C VAL A 13 -1.75 2.01 -1.27
N LEU A 14 -2.58 1.84 -0.24
CA LEU A 14 -2.42 2.49 1.05
C LEU A 14 -1.09 2.09 1.71
N ALA A 15 -0.77 0.79 1.75
CA ALA A 15 0.45 0.28 2.37
C ALA A 15 1.74 0.78 1.69
N HIS A 16 1.71 1.00 0.37
CA HIS A 16 2.86 1.51 -0.39
C HIS A 16 2.88 3.03 -0.53
N SER A 17 1.87 3.74 -0.04
CA SER A 17 1.81 5.20 -0.10
C SER A 17 2.81 5.83 0.87
N GLN A 18 3.39 6.96 0.46
CA GLN A 18 4.20 7.76 1.37
C GLN A 18 3.29 8.43 2.40
N PRO A 19 3.59 8.37 3.72
CA PRO A 19 2.68 8.90 4.75
C PRO A 19 2.30 10.37 4.57
N ALA A 20 3.25 11.20 4.11
CA ALA A 20 2.97 12.61 3.85
C ALA A 20 1.98 12.83 2.69
N GLN A 21 2.09 12.05 1.62
CA GLN A 21 1.19 12.11 0.48
C GLN A 21 -0.21 11.64 0.87
N LEU A 22 -0.32 10.50 1.56
CA LEU A 22 -1.61 10.01 2.06
C LEU A 22 -2.30 11.04 2.94
N ARG A 23 -1.57 11.63 3.89
CA ARG A 23 -2.11 12.68 4.78
C ARG A 23 -2.59 13.90 4.00
N SER A 24 -1.84 14.34 2.99
CA SER A 24 -2.22 15.48 2.14
C SER A 24 -3.52 15.20 1.37
N HIS A 25 -3.63 14.04 0.73
CA HIS A 25 -4.85 13.63 0.03
C HIS A 25 -6.03 13.51 0.99
N TRP A 26 -5.82 12.91 2.16
CA TRP A 26 -6.86 12.76 3.19
C TRP A 26 -7.39 14.11 3.70
N GLN A 27 -6.48 15.04 4.05
CA GLN A 27 -6.86 16.36 4.55
C GLN A 27 -7.65 17.17 3.52
N ALA A 28 -7.31 17.05 2.23
CA ALA A 28 -8.02 17.74 1.14
C ALA A 28 -9.49 17.30 0.99
N LEU A 29 -9.85 16.10 1.46
CA LEU A 29 -11.23 15.61 1.44
C LEU A 29 -12.11 16.26 2.52
N ASN A 30 -11.50 16.87 3.54
CA ASN A 30 -12.20 17.50 4.66
C ASN A 30 -13.25 16.59 5.33
N LEU A 31 -12.94 15.29 5.42
CA LEU A 31 -13.79 14.30 6.08
C LEU A 31 -13.48 14.23 7.57
N SER A 32 -14.52 14.16 8.40
CA SER A 32 -14.41 13.97 9.84
C SER A 32 -15.24 12.77 10.30
N PRO A 33 -14.89 11.55 9.86
CA PRO A 33 -15.63 10.36 10.25
C PRO A 33 -15.42 10.03 11.73
N SER A 34 -16.49 9.66 12.43
CA SER A 34 -16.40 9.08 13.77
C SER A 34 -15.97 7.61 13.70
N TYR A 35 -14.98 7.23 14.48
CA TYR A 35 -14.51 5.86 14.61
C TYR A 35 -13.84 5.64 15.96
N HIS A 36 -13.64 4.38 16.33
CA HIS A 36 -12.81 4.02 17.47
C HIS A 36 -11.81 2.93 17.09
N CYS A 37 -10.66 2.91 17.77
CA CYS A 37 -9.63 1.90 17.58
C CYS A 37 -10.00 0.63 18.36
N LEU A 38 -10.39 -0.43 17.65
CA LEU A 38 -10.52 -1.77 18.24
C LEU A 38 -9.15 -2.36 18.61
N ARG A 39 -8.11 -2.01 17.84
CA ARG A 39 -6.71 -2.22 18.19
C ARG A 39 -5.94 -0.96 17.85
N ALA A 40 -5.35 -0.34 18.87
CA ALA A 40 -4.44 0.77 18.68
C ALA A 40 -3.24 0.34 17.81
N PRO A 41 -2.61 1.28 17.07
CA PRO A 41 -1.45 0.97 16.25
C PRO A 41 -0.30 0.35 17.03
N GLU A 42 0.05 -0.88 16.66
CA GLU A 42 1.08 -1.69 17.31
C GLU A 42 2.21 -1.98 16.31
N ILE A 43 3.44 -1.72 16.73
CA ILE A 43 4.65 -2.03 15.98
C ILE A 43 5.13 -3.41 16.43
N GLY A 44 5.30 -4.31 15.49
CA GLY A 44 5.86 -5.64 15.70
C GLY A 44 6.80 -6.03 14.57
N LEU A 45 7.02 -7.34 14.45
CA LEU A 45 7.86 -7.94 13.43
C LEU A 45 7.05 -8.91 12.58
N ALA A 46 7.36 -8.93 11.29
CA ALA A 46 6.95 -9.97 10.36
C ALA A 46 8.18 -10.74 9.88
N GLN A 47 8.18 -12.05 10.13
CA GLN A 47 9.25 -12.93 9.68
C GLN A 47 9.23 -13.06 8.15
N LEU A 48 10.36 -12.74 7.52
CA LEU A 48 10.57 -12.84 6.10
C LEU A 48 11.02 -14.26 5.72
N GLN A 49 10.43 -14.81 4.67
CA GLN A 49 10.79 -16.12 4.13
C GLN A 49 11.41 -15.96 2.73
N GLY A 50 12.62 -16.46 2.56
CA GLY A 50 13.27 -16.62 1.26
C GLY A 50 13.07 -18.02 0.69
N ARG A 51 13.53 -18.23 -0.55
CA ARG A 51 13.58 -19.56 -1.20
C ARG A 51 14.97 -19.82 -1.76
N MET A 52 15.54 -20.99 -1.46
CA MET A 52 16.85 -21.41 -1.99
C MET A 52 16.83 -21.38 -3.52
N GLY A 53 17.77 -20.66 -4.15
CA GLY A 53 17.80 -20.53 -5.62
C GLY A 53 16.51 -19.95 -6.22
N ALA A 54 15.83 -19.04 -5.50
CA ALA A 54 14.55 -18.40 -5.85
C ALA A 54 13.30 -19.30 -5.87
N THR A 55 13.39 -20.56 -6.31
CA THR A 55 12.23 -21.46 -6.45
C THR A 55 12.24 -22.66 -5.51
N GLY A 56 13.35 -22.91 -4.81
CA GLY A 56 13.54 -24.07 -3.95
C GLY A 56 12.83 -23.97 -2.59
N ARG A 57 13.39 -24.69 -1.61
CA ARG A 57 12.85 -24.79 -0.24
C ARG A 57 12.83 -23.42 0.45
N ARG A 58 11.78 -23.19 1.26
CA ARG A 58 11.64 -21.98 2.08
C ARG A 58 12.62 -22.01 3.24
N PHE A 59 13.14 -20.84 3.60
CA PHE A 59 13.96 -20.62 4.79
C PHE A 59 13.69 -19.24 5.38
N VAL A 60 14.00 -19.04 6.67
CA VAL A 60 13.85 -17.75 7.34
C VAL A 60 14.98 -16.81 6.92
N LEU A 61 14.64 -15.65 6.35
CA LEU A 61 15.60 -14.64 5.87
C LEU A 61 15.93 -13.60 6.95
N GLY A 62 15.03 -13.42 7.92
CA GLY A 62 15.10 -12.41 8.97
C GLY A 62 13.72 -11.84 9.27
N ASP A 63 13.67 -10.65 9.85
CA ASP A 63 12.42 -9.98 10.25
C ASP A 63 12.34 -8.56 9.70
N MET A 64 11.13 -8.10 9.42
CA MET A 64 10.84 -6.72 9.04
C MET A 64 9.88 -6.09 10.05
N THR A 65 10.09 -4.83 10.40
CA THR A 65 9.11 -4.08 11.19
C THR A 65 7.79 -3.93 10.45
N VAL A 66 6.70 -4.23 11.12
CA VAL A 66 5.33 -4.04 10.63
C VAL A 66 4.53 -3.28 11.69
N THR A 67 3.71 -2.34 11.25
CA THR A 67 2.72 -1.69 12.11
C THR A 67 1.33 -2.14 11.71
N ARG A 68 0.51 -2.58 12.66
CA ARG A 68 -0.88 -3.00 12.44
C ARG A 68 -1.85 -2.10 13.22
N SER A 69 -3.02 -1.85 12.66
CA SER A 69 -4.12 -1.14 13.34
C SER A 69 -5.47 -1.72 12.91
N VAL A 70 -6.46 -1.66 13.80
CA VAL A 70 -7.85 -2.04 13.51
C VAL A 70 -8.79 -0.99 14.08
N VAL A 71 -9.67 -0.48 13.23
CA VAL A 71 -10.67 0.53 13.60
C VAL A 71 -12.08 0.04 13.29
N GLN A 72 -13.05 0.63 13.96
CA GLN A 72 -14.46 0.42 13.70
C GLN A 72 -15.20 1.75 13.63
N LEU A 73 -15.98 1.91 12.55
CA LEU A 73 -16.91 3.01 12.34
C LEU A 73 -18.15 2.84 13.22
N GLU A 74 -18.91 3.91 13.45
CA GLU A 74 -20.15 3.86 14.26
C GLU A 74 -21.20 2.89 13.72
N ASN A 75 -21.25 2.70 12.39
CA ASN A 75 -22.15 1.75 11.76
C ASN A 75 -21.67 0.29 11.85
N GLY A 76 -20.61 0.02 12.62
CA GLY A 76 -20.03 -1.30 12.83
C GLY A 76 -19.00 -1.71 11.78
N GLY A 77 -18.83 -0.96 10.69
CA GLY A 77 -17.86 -1.25 9.64
C GLY A 77 -16.42 -1.25 10.15
N GLN A 78 -15.66 -2.31 9.85
CA GLN A 78 -14.30 -2.48 10.36
C GLN A 78 -13.25 -2.31 9.25
N GLY A 79 -12.16 -1.64 9.59
CA GLY A 79 -11.02 -1.45 8.72
C GLY A 79 -9.72 -1.90 9.36
N TYR A 80 -8.80 -2.30 8.49
CA TYR A 80 -7.58 -3.01 8.88
C TYR A 80 -6.38 -2.42 8.15
N SER A 81 -5.23 -2.41 8.83
CA SER A 81 -3.95 -2.12 8.19
C SER A 81 -2.84 -3.03 8.69
N TYR A 82 -1.94 -3.37 7.77
CA TYR A 82 -0.64 -3.97 8.02
C TYR A 82 0.34 -3.29 7.07
N ILE A 83 1.16 -2.40 7.61
CA ILE A 83 2.12 -1.62 6.82
C ILE A 83 3.54 -1.94 7.25
N ASN A 84 4.50 -1.85 6.34
CA ASN A 84 5.90 -1.94 6.70
C ASN A 84 6.35 -0.68 7.48
N GLY A 85 7.33 -0.85 8.34
CA GLY A 85 7.86 0.24 9.15
C GLY A 85 7.13 0.43 10.48
N ARG A 86 7.18 1.67 10.98
CA ARG A 86 6.88 2.01 12.39
C ARG A 86 5.94 3.22 12.54
N ASP A 87 5.34 3.69 11.45
CA ASP A 87 4.48 4.87 11.48
C ASP A 87 3.07 4.49 11.95
N LYS A 88 2.81 4.71 13.25
CA LYS A 88 1.53 4.42 13.90
C LYS A 88 0.37 5.22 13.31
N THR A 89 0.59 6.51 13.05
CA THR A 89 -0.43 7.40 12.49
C THR A 89 -0.80 6.98 11.08
N HIS A 90 0.19 6.57 10.28
CA HIS A 90 -0.06 6.02 8.93
C HIS A 90 -0.87 4.72 8.99
N ALA A 91 -0.52 3.81 9.90
CA ALA A 91 -1.26 2.56 10.07
C ALA A 91 -2.72 2.80 10.45
N GLU A 92 -2.99 3.71 11.39
CA GLU A 92 -4.35 4.06 11.80
C GLU A 92 -5.17 4.66 10.65
N LEU A 93 -4.57 5.61 9.92
CA LEU A 93 -5.23 6.25 8.78
C LEU A 93 -5.54 5.24 7.66
N CYS A 94 -4.62 4.33 7.36
CA CYS A 94 -4.86 3.25 6.40
C CYS A 94 -6.02 2.34 6.83
N ALA A 95 -6.13 2.02 8.12
CA ALA A 95 -7.23 1.21 8.65
C ALA A 95 -8.57 1.96 8.55
N LEU A 96 -8.60 3.26 8.85
CA LEU A 96 -9.78 4.11 8.68
C LEU A 96 -10.25 4.16 7.22
N ILE A 97 -9.32 4.37 6.29
CA ILE A 97 -9.67 4.45 4.87
C ILE A 97 -10.16 3.10 4.35
N ASP A 98 -9.58 1.97 4.79
CA ASP A 98 -10.10 0.63 4.48
C ASP A 98 -11.55 0.46 4.99
N ALA A 99 -11.88 0.93 6.20
CA ALA A 99 -13.24 0.87 6.72
C ALA A 99 -14.23 1.68 5.87
N LEU A 100 -13.84 2.89 5.47
CA LEU A 100 -14.67 3.81 4.70
C LEU A 100 -14.84 3.38 3.23
N LEU A 101 -13.82 2.77 2.62
CA LEU A 101 -13.92 2.21 1.27
C LEU A 101 -14.90 1.01 1.19
N GLN A 102 -15.25 0.41 2.33
CA GLN A 102 -16.30 -0.61 2.37
C GLN A 102 -17.71 -0.02 2.46
N GLN A 103 -17.83 1.30 2.72
CA GLN A 103 -19.13 1.97 2.82
C GLN A 103 -19.57 2.52 1.45
N PRO A 104 -20.79 2.20 0.97
CA PRO A 104 -21.27 2.68 -0.31
C PRO A 104 -21.23 4.22 -0.46
N GLY A 105 -21.49 4.96 0.62
CA GLY A 105 -21.55 6.43 0.60
C GLY A 105 -20.20 7.15 0.47
N SER A 106 -19.10 6.50 0.81
CA SER A 106 -17.75 7.08 0.70
C SER A 106 -16.86 6.40 -0.34
N TYR A 107 -17.29 5.24 -0.86
CA TYR A 107 -16.48 4.43 -1.77
C TYR A 107 -16.03 5.21 -3.02
N GLU A 108 -16.95 5.84 -3.75
CA GLU A 108 -16.63 6.50 -5.02
C GLU A 108 -15.70 7.71 -4.83
N LEU A 109 -16.00 8.55 -3.84
CA LEU A 109 -15.18 9.70 -3.47
C LEU A 109 -13.75 9.28 -3.13
N LEU A 110 -13.59 8.31 -2.22
CA LEU A 110 -12.27 7.84 -1.79
C LEU A 110 -11.51 7.13 -2.90
N GLN A 111 -12.21 6.44 -3.80
CA GLN A 111 -11.55 5.86 -4.95
C GLN A 111 -10.95 6.94 -5.85
N GLN A 112 -11.78 7.90 -6.28
CA GLN A 112 -11.39 8.88 -7.28
C GLN A 112 -10.39 9.91 -6.73
N GLN A 113 -10.54 10.33 -5.48
CA GLN A 113 -9.79 11.46 -4.92
C GLN A 113 -8.59 11.04 -4.05
N LEU A 114 -8.50 9.76 -3.68
CA LEU A 114 -7.43 9.27 -2.81
C LEU A 114 -6.72 8.05 -3.39
N ILE A 115 -7.42 6.96 -3.69
CA ILE A 115 -6.77 5.71 -4.09
C ILE A 115 -6.20 5.77 -5.52
N GLU A 116 -6.98 6.22 -6.52
CA GLU A 116 -6.47 6.32 -7.90
C GLU A 116 -5.29 7.31 -8.03
N PRO A 117 -5.32 8.51 -7.42
CA PRO A 117 -4.16 9.42 -7.43
C PRO A 117 -2.91 8.80 -6.80
N LEU A 118 -3.04 8.14 -5.65
CA LEU A 118 -1.92 7.47 -4.99
C LEU A 118 -1.37 6.30 -5.82
N ALA A 119 -2.26 5.54 -6.48
CA ALA A 119 -1.86 4.47 -7.38
C ALA A 119 -1.09 5.00 -8.60
N ALA A 120 -1.56 6.11 -9.19
CA ALA A 120 -0.89 6.77 -10.31
C ALA A 120 0.52 7.26 -9.92
N LEU A 121 0.66 7.93 -8.77
CA LEU A 121 1.96 8.37 -8.25
C LEU A 121 2.93 7.19 -8.03
N GLN A 122 2.44 6.08 -7.48
CA GLN A 122 3.25 4.87 -7.31
C GLN A 122 3.68 4.24 -8.64
N GLN A 123 2.81 4.28 -9.65
CA GLN A 123 3.14 3.78 -10.98
C GLN A 123 4.19 4.68 -11.65
N GLU A 124 4.04 6.01 -11.56
CA GLU A 124 4.99 6.97 -12.09
C GLU A 124 6.38 6.80 -11.45
N GLN A 125 6.46 6.72 -10.12
CA GLN A 125 7.72 6.49 -9.40
C GLN A 125 8.40 5.17 -9.84
N ARG A 126 7.61 4.10 -10.02
CA ARG A 126 8.14 2.83 -10.54
C ARG A 126 8.68 2.97 -11.96
N GLN A 127 7.97 3.67 -12.83
CA GLN A 127 8.40 3.90 -14.21
C GLN A 127 9.68 4.75 -14.28
N LEU A 128 9.77 5.82 -13.49
CA LEU A 128 10.96 6.65 -13.38
C LEU A 128 12.17 5.83 -12.92
N ARG A 129 11.99 5.02 -11.87
CA ARG A 129 13.05 4.13 -11.39
C ARG A 129 13.46 3.10 -12.44
N ALA A 130 12.51 2.50 -13.15
CA ALA A 130 12.79 1.54 -14.22
C ALA A 130 13.59 2.17 -15.36
N ARG A 131 13.23 3.40 -15.79
CA ARG A 131 13.98 4.15 -16.82
C ARG A 131 15.40 4.45 -16.36
N SER A 132 15.59 4.88 -15.12
CA SER A 132 16.91 5.14 -14.54
C SER A 132 17.79 3.88 -14.52
N VAL A 133 17.23 2.72 -14.16
CA VAL A 133 17.97 1.45 -14.16
C VAL A 133 18.26 0.96 -15.59
N ALA A 134 17.35 1.18 -16.54
CA ALA A 134 17.56 0.78 -17.93
C ALA A 134 18.76 1.50 -18.58
N ALA A 135 19.10 2.71 -18.11
CA ALA A 135 20.27 3.45 -18.58
C ALA A 135 21.61 2.77 -18.21
N SER A 136 21.63 1.86 -17.23
CA SER A 136 22.82 1.06 -16.88
C SER A 136 22.82 -0.34 -17.50
N ARG A 137 21.95 -0.60 -18.48
CA ARG A 137 21.91 -1.90 -19.17
C ARG A 137 23.09 -2.01 -20.13
N VAL A 138 23.82 -3.11 -20.04
CA VAL A 138 24.91 -3.44 -20.98
C VAL A 138 24.30 -4.15 -22.19
N ASP A 139 24.37 -3.52 -23.36
CA ASP A 139 23.94 -4.10 -24.63
C ASP A 139 25.16 -4.77 -25.32
N PHE A 140 25.14 -6.10 -25.46
CA PHE A 140 26.26 -6.88 -26.04
C PHE A 140 26.24 -6.97 -27.56
N PHE A 141 25.07 -6.81 -28.18
CA PHE A 141 24.91 -6.90 -29.62
C PHE A 141 24.10 -5.70 -30.10
N THR A 142 24.65 -4.93 -31.03
CA THR A 142 23.89 -3.95 -31.81
C THR A 142 23.75 -4.51 -33.23
N LEU A 143 22.51 -4.59 -33.71
CA LEU A 143 22.22 -5.16 -35.02
C LEU A 143 22.66 -4.17 -36.10
N VAL A 144 23.86 -4.38 -36.66
CA VAL A 144 24.32 -3.68 -37.87
C VAL A 144 23.74 -4.42 -39.08
N ARG A 145 22.96 -3.73 -39.91
CA ARG A 145 22.67 -4.22 -41.27
C ARG A 145 23.98 -4.13 -42.05
N GLY A 146 24.52 -5.28 -42.45
CA GLY A 146 25.66 -5.38 -43.36
C GLY A 146 25.22 -5.34 -44.83
N ASP A 147 26.14 -4.88 -45.68
CA ASP A 147 26.13 -4.93 -47.14
C ASP A 147 25.89 -6.34 -47.72
#